data_AF-A0A937X950-F1
#
_entry.id   AF-A0A937X950-F1
#
_cell.length_a   1.000
_cell.length_b   1.000
_cell.length_c   1.000
_cell.angle_alpha   90.00
_cell.angle_beta   90.00
_cell.angle_gamma   90.00
#
_symmetry.space_group_name_H-M   'P 1'
#
loop_
_entity.id
_entity.type
_entity.pdbx_description
1 polymer ?
#
loop_
_entity_poly.entity_id
_entity_poly.type
_entity_poly.pdbx_seq_one_letter_code
_entity_poly.pdbx_strand_id
1 'polypeptide(L)'
;TSLVLEAFEYRAVADPQVRLVADWLADVAFPDTQSFKYFKEKLREDLVVLPEGDFGHFVRHSTVVEPHVRIDDDTGTAADTGLFYTENLPPESILAGLGLASVERTRGRNGEGRWLAEEVLERVLAGNGNGLPGIAGGIVQMGGDATTGRGLVVVQPASR
;
A
#
# COMPACT_ATOMS: atom_id res chain seq x y z
N THR A 1 0.66 29.49 -4.80
CA THR A 1 1.82 28.99 -5.57
C THR A 1 1.29 28.20 -6.76
N SER A 2 1.94 28.23 -7.94
CA SER A 2 1.53 27.34 -9.04
C SER A 2 1.97 25.90 -8.69
N LEU A 3 1.06 24.94 -8.87
CA LEU A 3 1.31 23.51 -8.70
C LEU A 3 0.98 22.83 -10.02
N VAL A 4 1.93 22.08 -10.57
CA VAL A 4 1.73 21.32 -11.80
C VAL A 4 1.69 19.84 -11.46
N LEU A 5 0.58 19.18 -11.80
CA LEU A 5 0.40 17.73 -11.68
C LEU A 5 0.17 17.18 -13.08
N GLU A 6 1.14 16.43 -13.58
CA GLU A 6 1.19 15.98 -14.97
C GLU A 6 0.96 17.12 -15.98
N ALA A 7 -0.15 17.09 -16.73
CA ALA A 7 -0.52 18.09 -17.72
C ALA A 7 -1.44 19.21 -17.16
N PHE A 8 -1.77 19.17 -15.87
CA PHE A 8 -2.71 20.09 -15.24
C PHE A 8 -1.97 21.12 -14.37
N GLU A 9 -2.37 22.39 -14.49
CA GLU A 9 -1.88 23.47 -13.64
C GLU A 9 -2.96 23.91 -12.64
N TYR A 10 -2.56 24.00 -11.38
CA TYR A 10 -3.40 24.39 -10.26
C TYR A 10 -2.84 25.61 -9.55
N ARG A 11 -3.74 26.40 -8.97
CA ARG A 11 -3.37 27.41 -7.98
C ARG A 11 -3.45 26.81 -6.58
N ALA A 12 -2.33 26.36 -6.04
CA ALA A 12 -2.26 25.83 -4.69
C ALA A 12 -2.44 26.93 -3.64
N VAL A 13 -3.23 26.61 -2.62
CA VAL A 13 -3.48 27.42 -1.42
C VAL A 13 -2.94 26.64 -0.23
N ALA A 14 -2.11 27.27 0.58
CA ALA A 14 -1.61 26.66 1.81
C ALA A 14 -2.73 26.61 2.85
N ASP A 15 -2.96 25.43 3.43
CA ASP A 15 -3.95 25.21 4.48
C ASP A 15 -3.27 24.52 5.68
N PRO A 16 -3.23 25.14 6.87
CA PRO A 16 -2.69 24.52 8.07
C PRO A 16 -3.32 23.17 8.43
N GLN A 17 -4.60 22.95 8.10
CA GLN A 17 -5.27 21.67 8.35
C GLN A 17 -4.70 20.54 7.50
N VAL A 18 -4.32 20.83 6.25
CA VAL A 18 -3.65 19.84 5.38
C VAL A 18 -2.30 19.46 5.96
N ARG A 19 -1.56 20.42 6.54
CA ARG A 19 -0.29 20.12 7.21
C ARG A 19 -0.47 19.20 8.41
N LEU A 20 -1.49 19.43 9.24
CA LEU A 20 -1.80 18.56 10.38
C LEU A 20 -2.09 17.12 9.92
N VAL A 21 -2.85 16.95 8.82
CA VAL A 21 -3.14 15.63 8.25
C VAL A 21 -1.87 14.99 7.68
N ALA A 22 -1.03 15.75 6.97
CA ALA A 22 0.23 15.27 6.42
C ALA A 22 1.18 14.78 7.52
N ASP A 23 1.29 15.56 8.60
CA ASP A 23 2.10 15.23 9.76
C ASP A 23 1.59 13.96 10.45
N TRP A 24 0.28 13.85 10.66
CA TRP A 24 -0.33 12.65 11.23
C TRP A 24 -0.12 11.42 10.35
N LEU A 25 -0.41 11.50 9.04
CA LEU A 25 -0.22 10.40 8.10
C LEU A 25 1.23 9.94 8.05
N ALA A 26 2.19 10.88 8.03
CA ALA A 26 3.60 10.55 8.02
C ALA A 26 4.03 9.77 9.27
N ASP A 27 3.41 10.01 10.42
CA ASP A 27 3.72 9.26 11.65
C ASP A 27 3.03 7.91 11.72
N VAL A 28 1.81 7.76 11.19
CA VAL A 28 1.03 6.51 11.33
C VAL A 28 1.20 5.54 10.16
N ALA A 29 1.50 6.01 8.95
CA ALA A 29 1.48 5.19 7.74
C ALA A 29 2.80 4.47 7.45
N PHE A 30 3.90 4.84 8.12
CA PHE A 30 5.24 4.32 7.85
C PHE A 30 5.87 3.69 9.09
N PRO A 31 6.68 2.62 8.92
CA PRO A 31 7.55 2.13 9.99
C PRO A 31 8.56 3.19 10.42
N ASP A 32 8.85 3.27 11.71
CA ASP A 32 9.85 4.20 12.26
C ASP A 32 11.27 3.68 12.08
N THR A 33 11.72 3.62 10.82
CA THR A 33 13.07 3.18 10.45
C THR A 33 13.72 4.20 9.51
N GLN A 34 15.05 4.20 9.49
CA GLN A 34 15.83 5.11 8.65
C GLN A 34 15.46 5.02 7.15
N SER A 35 15.06 3.83 6.68
CA SER A 35 14.68 3.59 5.29
C SER A 35 13.42 4.33 4.84
N PHE A 36 12.50 4.64 5.77
CA PHE A 36 11.27 5.38 5.46
C PHE A 36 11.37 6.89 5.73
N LYS A 37 12.49 7.38 6.28
CA LYS A 37 12.66 8.79 6.61
C LYS A 37 12.35 9.71 5.42
N TYR A 38 12.87 9.38 4.24
CA TYR A 38 12.60 10.14 3.01
C TYR A 38 11.11 10.22 2.70
N PHE A 39 10.37 9.09 2.76
CA PHE A 39 8.95 9.06 2.44
C PHE A 39 8.10 9.79 3.49
N LYS A 40 8.46 9.69 4.78
CA LYS A 40 7.81 10.47 5.85
C LYS A 40 7.96 11.97 5.60
N GLU A 41 9.17 12.44 5.28
CA GLU A 41 9.43 13.85 4.97
C GLU A 41 8.73 14.29 3.69
N LYS A 42 8.77 13.46 2.64
CA LYS A 42 8.07 13.73 1.38
C LYS A 42 6.57 13.91 1.59
N LEU A 43 5.93 13.04 2.37
CA LEU A 43 4.49 13.15 2.64
C LEU A 43 4.14 14.43 3.42
N ARG A 44 4.99 14.84 4.37
CA ARG A 44 4.77 16.08 5.16
C ARG A 44 4.79 17.33 4.28
N GLU A 45 5.70 17.38 3.31
CA GLU A 45 5.91 18.55 2.46
C GLU A 45 5.03 18.55 1.20
N ASP A 46 4.75 17.39 0.62
CA ASP A 46 4.13 17.27 -0.71
C ASP A 46 2.66 16.78 -0.66
N LEU A 47 2.00 16.72 0.51
CA LEU A 47 0.58 16.37 0.57
C LEU A 47 -0.28 17.47 -0.07
N VAL A 48 -0.97 17.12 -1.15
CA VAL A 48 -1.92 17.99 -1.84
C VAL A 48 -3.32 17.38 -1.76
N VAL A 49 -4.31 18.20 -1.41
CA VAL A 49 -5.73 17.82 -1.46
C VAL A 49 -6.33 18.40 -2.73
N LEU A 50 -6.96 17.54 -3.53
CA LEU A 50 -7.62 17.91 -4.78
C LEU A 50 -9.13 17.84 -4.63
N PRO A 51 -9.88 18.59 -5.46
CA PRO A 51 -11.31 18.36 -5.64
C PRO A 51 -11.60 16.91 -6.04
N GLU A 52 -12.75 16.38 -5.63
CA GLU A 52 -13.13 14.97 -5.87
C GLU A 52 -13.04 14.58 -7.35
N GLY A 53 -13.49 15.45 -8.26
CA GLY A 53 -13.43 15.20 -9.70
C GLY A 53 -12.00 15.04 -10.23
N ASP A 54 -11.09 15.90 -9.77
CA ASP A 54 -9.68 15.88 -10.20
C ASP A 54 -8.95 14.69 -9.59
N PHE A 55 -9.14 14.44 -8.30
CA PHE A 55 -8.61 13.25 -7.64
C PHE A 55 -9.09 11.96 -8.33
N GLY A 56 -10.39 11.88 -8.64
CA GLY A 56 -10.98 10.76 -9.35
C GLY A 56 -10.44 10.57 -10.77
N HIS A 57 -9.99 11.64 -11.43
CA HIS A 57 -9.28 11.55 -12.71
C HIS A 57 -7.91 10.89 -12.55
N PHE A 58 -7.06 11.41 -11.66
CA PHE A 58 -5.72 10.86 -11.44
C PHE A 58 -5.75 9.39 -11.01
N VAL A 59 -6.63 9.01 -10.08
CA VAL A 59 -6.72 7.61 -9.61
C VAL A 59 -7.11 6.62 -10.74
N ARG A 60 -7.80 7.08 -11.79
CA ARG A 60 -8.20 6.24 -12.93
C ARG A 60 -7.22 6.23 -14.09
N HIS A 61 -6.40 7.27 -14.22
CA HIS A 61 -5.62 7.52 -15.44
C HIS A 61 -4.12 7.61 -15.20
N SER A 62 -3.67 7.79 -13.96
CA SER A 62 -2.25 7.87 -13.59
C SER A 62 -1.72 6.56 -13.01
N THR A 63 -2.41 5.44 -13.29
CA THR A 63 -1.90 4.09 -13.06
C THR A 63 -0.86 3.72 -14.11
N VAL A 64 0.00 2.76 -13.78
CA VAL A 64 1.08 2.34 -14.67
C VAL A 64 0.56 1.24 -15.59
N VAL A 65 0.38 1.55 -16.89
CA VAL A 65 -0.07 0.61 -17.91
C VAL A 65 1.12 0.13 -18.75
N GLU A 66 1.42 -1.18 -18.68
CA GLU A 66 2.61 -1.76 -19.28
C GLU A 66 2.28 -2.83 -20.33
N PRO A 67 2.78 -2.70 -21.58
CA PRO A 67 2.68 -3.77 -22.57
C PRO A 67 3.62 -4.92 -22.22
N HIS A 68 3.10 -6.14 -22.29
CA HIS A 68 3.83 -7.39 -22.12
C HIS A 68 3.74 -8.20 -23.40
N VAL A 69 4.87 -8.75 -23.84
CA VAL A 69 4.96 -9.57 -25.05
C VAL A 69 5.66 -10.87 -24.72
N ARG A 70 5.05 -12.00 -25.09
CA ARG A 70 5.72 -13.29 -25.13
C ARG A 70 6.52 -13.42 -26.44
N ILE A 71 7.81 -13.71 -26.33
CA ILE A 71 8.69 -13.99 -27.46
C ILE A 71 8.63 -15.50 -27.77
N ASP A 72 8.60 -15.83 -29.06
CA ASP A 72 8.76 -17.18 -29.56
C ASP A 72 10.25 -17.53 -29.61
N ASP A 73 10.63 -18.64 -28.96
CA ASP A 73 12.03 -19.03 -28.81
C ASP A 73 12.68 -19.50 -30.13
N ASP A 74 11.89 -19.98 -31.10
CA ASP A 74 12.39 -20.48 -32.38
C ASP A 74 12.59 -19.33 -33.38
N THR A 75 11.65 -18.38 -33.44
CA THR A 75 11.69 -17.27 -34.40
C THR A 75 12.35 -16.00 -33.86
N GLY A 76 12.41 -15.83 -32.52
CA GLY A 76 12.86 -14.61 -31.86
C GLY A 76 11.90 -13.43 -32.03
N THR A 77 10.68 -13.65 -32.51
CA THR A 77 9.65 -12.61 -32.70
C THR A 77 8.55 -12.71 -31.65
N ALA A 78 7.67 -11.71 -31.59
CA ALA A 78 6.46 -11.82 -30.79
C ALA A 78 5.66 -13.05 -31.22
N ALA A 79 5.26 -13.87 -30.26
CA ALA A 79 4.43 -15.03 -30.54
C ALA A 79 2.98 -14.60 -30.80
N ASP A 80 2.27 -15.36 -31.64
CA ASP A 80 0.85 -15.14 -31.87
C ASP A 80 0.09 -15.17 -30.55
N THR A 81 -0.76 -14.16 -30.31
CA THR A 81 -1.52 -13.93 -29.07
C THR A 81 -0.70 -13.63 -27.81
N GLY A 82 0.61 -13.39 -27.93
CA GLY A 82 1.50 -13.13 -26.79
C GLY A 82 1.50 -11.69 -26.26
N LEU A 83 0.80 -10.75 -26.90
CA LEU A 83 0.72 -9.34 -26.50
C LEU A 83 -0.49 -9.10 -25.60
N PHE A 84 -0.25 -8.54 -24.42
CA PHE A 84 -1.29 -8.07 -23.50
C PHE A 84 -0.80 -6.84 -22.71
N TYR A 85 -1.72 -6.17 -22.02
CA TYR A 85 -1.41 -5.02 -21.16
C TYR A 85 -1.75 -5.36 -19.72
N THR A 86 -0.93 -4.89 -18.79
CA THR A 86 -1.22 -4.93 -17.35
C THR A 86 -1.31 -3.51 -16.81
N GLU A 87 -2.24 -3.29 -15.88
CA GLU A 87 -2.37 -2.03 -15.15
C GLU A 87 -1.93 -2.26 -13.71
N ASN A 88 -1.03 -1.41 -13.23
CA ASN A 88 -0.45 -1.51 -11.89
C ASN A 88 -0.72 -0.24 -11.10
N LEU A 89 -1.06 -0.41 -9.81
CA LEU A 89 -1.08 0.70 -8.86
C LEU A 89 0.35 1.28 -8.77
N PRO A 90 0.53 2.61 -8.89
CA PRO A 90 1.85 3.21 -8.79
C PRO A 90 2.53 2.88 -7.46
N PRO A 91 3.87 2.78 -7.46
CA PRO A 91 4.63 2.73 -6.21
C PRO A 91 4.34 4.00 -5.37
N GLU A 92 4.67 3.94 -4.08
CA GLU A 92 4.37 5.02 -3.11
C GLU A 92 2.87 5.28 -2.85
N SER A 93 1.96 4.49 -3.42
CA SER A 93 0.53 4.54 -3.08
C SER A 93 0.27 4.04 -1.66
N ILE A 94 -0.47 4.82 -0.87
CA ILE A 94 -0.90 4.44 0.49
C ILE A 94 -2.34 3.94 0.41
N LEU A 95 -2.55 2.69 0.81
CA LEU A 95 -3.88 2.09 0.98
C LEU A 95 -4.20 1.94 2.47
N ALA A 96 -5.46 2.13 2.83
CA ALA A 96 -5.92 1.99 4.21
C ALA A 96 -7.19 1.13 4.27
N GLY A 97 -7.31 0.34 5.33
CA GLY A 97 -8.45 -0.53 5.58
C GLY A 97 -8.55 -0.92 7.05
N LEU A 98 -9.69 -1.49 7.45
CA LEU A 98 -9.92 -1.93 8.81
C LEU A 98 -9.50 -3.40 8.97
N GLY A 99 -8.52 -3.65 9.85
CA GLY A 99 -8.22 -4.98 10.35
C GLY A 99 -9.16 -5.34 11.49
N LEU A 100 -9.99 -6.37 11.31
CA LEU A 100 -10.96 -6.82 12.30
C LEU A 100 -10.61 -8.24 12.76
N ALA A 101 -10.71 -8.47 14.07
CA ALA A 101 -10.57 -9.80 14.66
C ALA A 101 -11.76 -10.13 15.56
N SER A 102 -12.01 -11.43 15.71
CA SER A 102 -12.91 -11.97 16.72
C SER A 102 -12.10 -12.85 17.68
N VAL A 103 -12.73 -13.28 18.77
CA VAL A 103 -12.24 -14.41 19.57
C VAL A 103 -11.92 -15.59 18.64
N GLU A 104 -10.83 -16.29 18.93
CA GLU A 104 -10.35 -17.43 18.16
C GLU A 104 -11.45 -18.48 17.94
N ARG A 105 -11.57 -18.97 16.71
CA ARG A 105 -12.55 -19.99 16.33
C ARG A 105 -11.93 -21.39 16.38
N THR A 106 -12.10 -22.09 17.49
CA THR A 106 -11.64 -23.49 17.64
C THR A 106 -12.81 -24.48 17.70
N ARG A 107 -12.63 -25.70 17.14
CA ARG A 107 -13.60 -26.81 17.25
C ARG A 107 -13.37 -27.55 18.58
N GLY A 108 -14.34 -27.47 19.51
CA GLY A 108 -14.28 -28.19 20.80
C GLY A 108 -15.07 -27.48 21.91
N ARG A 109 -15.47 -28.23 22.95
CA ARG A 109 -16.42 -27.78 24.00
C ARG A 109 -15.77 -27.04 25.18
N ASN A 110 -14.44 -27.04 25.30
CA ASN A 110 -13.76 -26.37 26.41
C ASN A 110 -13.07 -25.10 25.88
N GLY A 111 -13.67 -23.94 26.13
CA GLY A 111 -13.17 -22.63 25.73
C GLY A 111 -12.01 -22.09 26.57
N GLU A 112 -11.35 -22.95 27.35
CA GLU A 112 -10.17 -22.57 28.12
C GLU A 112 -8.98 -22.40 27.16
N GLY A 113 -8.32 -21.24 27.22
CA GLY A 113 -7.13 -20.94 26.41
C GLY A 113 -7.39 -20.36 25.02
N ARG A 114 -8.62 -19.94 24.69
CA ARG A 114 -8.90 -19.20 23.44
C ARG A 114 -8.31 -17.80 23.50
N TRP A 115 -7.77 -17.35 22.37
CA TRP A 115 -7.33 -15.97 22.24
C TRP A 115 -8.50 -15.00 22.09
N LEU A 116 -8.44 -13.92 22.86
CA LEU A 116 -9.28 -12.75 22.67
C LEU A 116 -8.96 -12.08 21.34
N ALA A 117 -9.89 -11.25 20.85
CA ALA A 117 -9.72 -10.56 19.57
C ALA A 117 -8.45 -9.70 19.52
N GLU A 118 -8.09 -9.03 20.62
CA GLU A 118 -6.86 -8.25 20.70
C GLU A 118 -5.61 -9.14 20.59
N GLU A 119 -5.59 -10.28 21.30
CA GLU A 119 -4.49 -11.25 21.24
C GLU A 119 -4.32 -11.87 19.85
N VAL A 120 -5.41 -12.02 19.09
CA VAL A 120 -5.36 -12.47 17.69
C VAL A 120 -4.68 -11.42 16.81
N LEU A 121 -5.07 -10.15 16.93
CA LEU A 121 -4.45 -9.06 16.17
C LEU A 121 -2.97 -8.90 16.53
N GLU A 122 -2.63 -8.92 17.81
CA GLU A 122 -1.25 -8.81 18.28
C GLU A 122 -0.37 -9.89 17.67
N ARG A 123 -0.81 -11.15 17.67
CA ARG A 123 -0.04 -12.25 17.07
C ARG A 123 0.12 -12.14 15.56
N VAL A 124 -0.91 -11.68 14.84
CA VAL A 124 -0.82 -11.50 13.38
C VAL A 124 0.12 -10.35 13.04
N LEU A 125 0.02 -9.24 13.78
CA LEU A 125 0.80 -8.03 13.53
C LEU A 125 2.25 -8.17 14.02
N ALA A 126 2.46 -8.50 15.28
CA ALA A 126 3.78 -8.56 15.92
C ALA A 126 4.46 -9.94 15.83
N GLY A 127 3.72 -10.99 15.48
CA GLY A 127 4.22 -12.36 15.49
C GLY A 127 4.14 -13.01 16.87
N ASN A 128 4.75 -14.19 17.02
CA ASN A 128 4.69 -14.96 18.27
C ASN A 128 6.05 -15.51 18.75
N GLY A 129 7.16 -15.08 18.14
CA GLY A 129 8.52 -15.52 18.50
C GLY A 129 8.83 -17.00 18.18
N ASN A 130 7.85 -17.80 17.75
CA ASN A 130 7.97 -19.23 17.47
C ASN A 130 7.80 -19.52 15.97
N GLY A 131 8.51 -18.78 15.13
CA GLY A 131 8.54 -18.97 13.67
C GLY A 131 7.47 -18.21 12.88
N LEU A 132 6.59 -17.44 13.53
CA LEU A 132 5.73 -16.47 12.86
C LEU A 132 6.25 -15.04 13.14
N PRO A 133 6.86 -14.37 12.13
CA PRO A 133 7.53 -13.08 12.33
C PRO A 133 6.58 -11.88 12.50
N GLY A 134 5.27 -12.05 12.31
CA GLY A 134 4.33 -10.93 12.21
C GLY A 134 4.40 -10.24 10.84
N ILE A 135 3.41 -9.39 10.56
CA ILE A 135 3.35 -8.62 9.30
C ILE A 135 3.60 -7.11 9.51
N ALA A 136 3.52 -6.62 10.74
CA ALA A 136 3.67 -5.20 11.04
C ALA A 136 5.10 -4.71 10.75
N GLY A 137 5.22 -3.62 10.00
CA GLY A 137 6.47 -3.07 9.50
C GLY A 137 7.21 -3.97 8.49
N GLY A 138 6.65 -5.14 8.19
CA GLY A 138 7.22 -6.11 7.25
C GLY A 138 6.76 -5.86 5.82
N ILE A 139 7.57 -6.34 4.88
CA ILE A 139 7.20 -6.40 3.46
C ILE A 139 6.41 -7.69 3.24
N VAL A 140 5.21 -7.56 2.67
CA VAL A 140 4.36 -8.67 2.27
C VAL A 140 4.07 -8.59 0.78
N GLN A 141 3.86 -9.74 0.16
CA GLN A 141 3.44 -9.81 -1.24
C GLN A 141 1.91 -9.77 -1.33
N MET A 142 1.40 -8.86 -2.17
CA MET A 142 -0.03 -8.77 -2.50
C MET A 142 -0.24 -8.73 -4.01
N GLY A 143 -1.23 -9.46 -4.50
CA GLY A 143 -1.56 -9.51 -5.93
C GLY A 143 -0.70 -10.48 -6.75
N GLY A 144 -0.80 -10.34 -8.07
CA GLY A 144 -0.08 -11.16 -9.05
C GLY A 144 1.35 -10.67 -9.31
N ASP A 145 1.99 -11.21 -10.37
CA ASP A 145 3.27 -10.74 -10.89
C ASP A 145 4.42 -10.68 -9.87
N ALA A 146 4.36 -11.54 -8.85
CA ALA A 146 5.39 -11.64 -7.81
C ALA A 146 6.78 -11.97 -8.39
N THR A 147 6.83 -12.82 -9.42
CA THR A 147 8.08 -13.23 -10.07
C THR A 147 8.74 -12.14 -10.91
N THR A 148 8.01 -11.07 -11.24
CA THR A 148 8.52 -9.88 -11.92
C THR A 148 8.71 -8.70 -10.96
N GLY A 149 8.57 -8.94 -9.65
CA GLY A 149 8.85 -7.95 -8.60
C GLY A 149 7.71 -6.97 -8.31
N ARG A 150 6.48 -7.29 -8.70
CA ARG A 150 5.29 -6.48 -8.39
C ARG A 150 4.63 -6.92 -7.10
N GLY A 151 3.91 -6.01 -6.45
CA GLY A 151 3.01 -6.33 -5.32
C GLY A 151 3.64 -6.30 -3.92
N LEU A 152 4.90 -5.86 -3.80
CA LEU A 152 5.55 -5.71 -2.51
C LEU A 152 4.98 -4.50 -1.78
N VAL A 153 4.37 -4.73 -0.62
CA VAL A 153 3.77 -3.67 0.20
C VAL A 153 4.25 -3.79 1.64
N VAL A 154 4.31 -2.66 2.33
CA VAL A 154 4.67 -2.61 3.74
C VAL A 154 3.39 -2.45 4.55
N VAL A 155 3.18 -3.31 5.54
CA VAL A 155 1.96 -3.26 6.38
C VAL A 155 2.29 -2.51 7.66
N GLN A 156 1.75 -1.30 7.79
CA GLN A 156 1.86 -0.53 9.03
C GLN A 156 0.52 -0.49 9.75
N PRO A 157 0.39 -1.11 10.94
CA PRO A 157 -0.82 -0.97 11.74
C PRO A 157 -0.90 0.45 12.31
N ALA A 158 -2.00 1.15 12.01
CA ALA A 158 -2.37 2.38 12.69
C ALA A 158 -3.25 2.02 13.89
N SER A 159 -2.65 1.74 15.04
CA SER A 159 -3.41 1.62 16.29
C SER A 159 -3.87 3.00 16.77
N ARG A 160 -5.02 3.03 17.45
CA ARG A 160 -5.52 4.23 18.15
C ARG A 160 -4.57 4.69 19.25
#